data_AF-A0A7S1GTD9-F1
#
_entry.id   AF-A0A7S1GTD9-F1
#
_cell.length_a   1.000
_cell.length_b   1.000
_cell.length_c   1.000
_cell.angle_alpha   90.00
_cell.angle_beta   90.00
_cell.angle_gamma   90.00
#
_symmetry.space_group_name_H-M   'P 1'
#
loop_
_entity.id
_entity.type
_entity.pdbx_description
1 polymer ?
#
loop_
_entity_poly.entity_id
_entity_poly.type
_entity_poly.pdbx_seq_one_letter_code
_entity_poly.pdbx_strand_id
1 'polypeptide(L)'
;AWLAGLALLHRCERLPTTSELAALAVAVLLLGLLSRRHWLALSACVALLAFTQGALRAQWRMTPELHPAWEGRDLVLSGRVDSLPIAITGQGGVPGWRFEFAVESVGPAGAALPPEIPRRLMLLAYGGAQG
;
A
#
# COMPACT_ATOMS: atom_id res chain seq x y z
N ALA A 1 -6.24 -21.06 11.88
CA ALA A 1 -7.24 -20.05 11.48
C ALA A 1 -6.60 -18.73 11.06
N TRP A 2 -5.98 -17.99 11.98
CA TRP A 2 -5.44 -16.65 11.71
C TRP A 2 -4.46 -16.59 10.53
N LEU A 3 -3.38 -17.38 10.58
CA LEU A 3 -2.39 -17.45 9.50
C LEU A 3 -3.00 -17.87 8.15
N ALA A 4 -4.03 -18.73 8.17
CA ALA A 4 -4.73 -19.14 6.95
C ALA A 4 -5.52 -17.98 6.33
N GLY A 5 -6.14 -17.12 7.16
CA GLY A 5 -6.80 -15.90 6.70
C GLY A 5 -5.82 -14.92 6.05
N LEU A 6 -4.65 -14.71 6.65
CA LEU A 6 -3.60 -13.88 6.06
C LEU A 6 -3.02 -14.49 4.77
N ALA A 7 -2.80 -15.80 4.74
CA ALA A 7 -2.31 -16.49 3.56
C ALA A 7 -3.30 -16.39 2.39
N LEU A 8 -4.61 -16.46 2.66
CA LEU A 8 -5.64 -16.24 1.64
C LEU A 8 -5.59 -14.81 1.10
N LEU A 9 -5.41 -13.81 1.96
CA LEU A 9 -5.26 -12.42 1.55
C LEU A 9 -4.08 -12.22 0.60
N HIS A 10 -2.93 -12.85 0.86
CA HIS A 10 -1.76 -12.77 -0.02
C HIS A 10 -1.97 -13.39 -1.41
N ARG A 11 -3.01 -14.21 -1.60
CA ARG A 11 -3.37 -14.77 -2.91
C ARG A 11 -4.29 -13.86 -3.71
N CYS A 12 -4.84 -12.81 -3.11
CA CYS A 12 -5.69 -11.86 -3.82
C CYS A 12 -4.83 -10.88 -4.62
N GLU A 13 -5.06 -10.81 -5.93
CA GLU A 13 -4.39 -9.85 -6.82
C GLU A 13 -4.87 -8.41 -6.59
N ARG A 14 -6.11 -8.28 -6.10
CA ARG A 14 -6.76 -7.00 -5.80
C ARG A 14 -7.17 -6.98 -4.33
N LEU A 15 -7.04 -5.82 -3.70
CA LEU A 15 -7.62 -5.62 -2.37
C LEU A 15 -9.16 -5.61 -2.46
N PRO A 16 -9.85 -6.14 -1.43
CA PRO A 16 -11.30 -6.03 -1.34
C PRO A 16 -11.75 -4.58 -1.48
N THR A 17 -12.88 -4.34 -2.11
CA THR A 17 -13.55 -3.04 -2.15
C THR A 17 -14.23 -2.71 -0.82
N THR A 18 -14.65 -1.47 -0.62
CA THR A 18 -15.33 -1.03 0.62
C THR A 18 -16.62 -1.82 0.90
N SER A 19 -17.38 -2.15 -0.15
CA SER A 19 -18.60 -2.97 -0.04
C SER A 19 -18.26 -4.42 0.35
N GLU A 20 -17.20 -5.00 -0.20
CA GLU A 20 -16.73 -6.34 0.16
C GLU A 20 -16.22 -6.38 1.61
N LEU A 21 -15.51 -5.34 2.08
CA LEU A 21 -15.14 -5.24 3.49
C LEU A 21 -16.36 -5.19 4.41
N ALA A 22 -17.41 -4.45 4.05
CA ALA A 22 -18.65 -4.40 4.81
C ALA A 22 -19.32 -5.79 4.87
N ALA A 23 -19.38 -6.50 3.75
CA ALA A 23 -19.92 -7.86 3.69
C ALA A 23 -19.11 -8.84 4.56
N LEU A 24 -17.78 -8.75 4.54
CA LEU A 24 -16.91 -9.58 5.37
C LEU A 24 -17.08 -9.27 6.86
N ALA A 25 -17.29 -8.01 7.24
CA ALA A 25 -17.56 -7.62 8.63
C ALA A 25 -18.89 -8.22 9.14
N VAL A 26 -19.95 -8.21 8.31
CA VAL A 26 -21.22 -8.88 8.63
C VAL A 26 -21.02 -10.38 8.79
N ALA A 27 -20.25 -11.02 7.90
CA ALA A 27 -19.95 -12.45 8.00
C ALA A 27 -19.15 -12.80 9.26
N VAL A 28 -18.21 -11.94 9.70
CA VAL A 28 -17.52 -12.09 11.00
C VAL A 28 -18.52 -12.05 12.14
N LEU A 29 -19.45 -11.09 12.16
CA LEU A 29 -20.46 -10.97 13.20
C LEU A 29 -21.33 -12.24 13.25
N LEU A 30 -21.88 -12.67 12.11
CA LEU A 30 -22.71 -13.87 12.03
C LEU A 30 -21.94 -15.12 12.53
N LEU A 31 -20.71 -15.32 12.09
CA LEU A 31 -19.87 -16.43 12.55
C LEU A 31 -19.53 -16.32 14.04
N GLY A 32 -19.35 -15.11 14.56
CA GLY A 32 -19.18 -14.83 15.98
C GLY A 32 -20.41 -15.25 16.79
N LEU A 33 -21.63 -14.95 16.33
CA LEU A 33 -22.86 -15.43 16.98
C LEU A 33 -22.95 -16.97 16.97
N LEU A 34 -22.60 -17.62 15.85
CA LEU A 34 -22.63 -19.08 15.72
C LEU A 34 -21.49 -19.80 16.48
N SER A 35 -20.36 -19.11 16.72
CA SER A 35 -19.19 -19.67 17.41
C SER A 35 -19.45 -20.07 18.85
N ARG A 36 -20.52 -19.55 19.48
CA ARG A 36 -20.99 -19.96 20.80
C ARG A 36 -21.36 -21.45 20.87
N ARG A 37 -21.70 -22.05 19.71
CA ARG A 37 -22.19 -23.43 19.60
C ARG A 37 -21.21 -24.36 18.87
N HIS A 38 -20.36 -23.83 18.00
CA HIS A 38 -19.48 -24.64 17.14
C HIS A 38 -18.04 -24.10 17.07
N TRP A 39 -17.08 -24.96 17.41
CA TRP A 39 -15.64 -24.65 17.32
C TRP A 39 -15.15 -24.36 15.90
N LEU A 40 -15.76 -24.99 14.88
CA LEU A 40 -15.45 -24.69 13.48
C LEU A 40 -15.85 -23.27 13.08
N ALA A 41 -16.99 -22.77 13.58
CA ALA A 41 -17.43 -21.40 13.36
C ALA A 41 -16.48 -20.39 14.04
N LEU A 42 -15.94 -20.74 15.23
CA LEU A 42 -14.89 -19.94 15.87
C LEU A 42 -13.63 -19.87 14.99
N SER A 43 -13.17 -21.01 14.46
CA SER A 43 -12.00 -21.07 13.55
C SER A 43 -12.22 -20.22 12.28
N ALA A 44 -13.40 -20.33 11.66
CA ALA A 44 -13.76 -19.51 10.50
C ALA A 44 -13.82 -18.02 10.83
N CYS A 45 -14.40 -17.64 11.97
CA CYS A 45 -14.46 -16.26 12.45
C CYS A 45 -13.06 -15.66 12.62
N VAL A 46 -12.15 -16.39 13.28
CA VAL A 46 -10.76 -15.95 13.48
C VAL A 46 -10.00 -15.79 12.16
N ALA A 47 -10.23 -16.68 11.18
CA ALA A 47 -9.61 -16.55 9.86
C ALA A 47 -10.14 -15.32 9.10
N LEU A 48 -11.45 -15.09 9.14
CA LEU A 48 -12.10 -13.96 8.46
C LEU A 48 -11.74 -12.61 9.09
N LEU A 49 -11.59 -12.58 10.42
CA LEU A 49 -11.06 -11.43 11.15
C LEU A 49 -9.63 -11.09 10.72
N ALA A 50 -8.75 -12.09 10.60
CA ALA A 50 -7.38 -11.88 10.14
C ALA A 50 -7.35 -11.32 8.71
N PHE A 51 -8.18 -11.86 7.82
CA PHE A 51 -8.29 -11.42 6.44
C PHE A 51 -8.78 -9.97 6.34
N THR A 52 -9.90 -9.64 7.00
CA THR A 52 -10.50 -8.29 6.99
C THR A 52 -9.58 -7.24 7.60
N GLN A 53 -8.97 -7.53 8.74
CA GLN A 53 -7.99 -6.64 9.38
C GLN A 53 -6.76 -6.43 8.47
N GLY A 54 -6.25 -7.49 7.85
CA GLY A 54 -5.13 -7.41 6.92
C GLY A 54 -5.46 -6.55 5.69
N ALA A 55 -6.63 -6.77 5.09
CA ALA A 55 -7.10 -6.03 3.92
C ALA A 55 -7.26 -4.54 4.23
N LEU A 56 -7.89 -4.19 5.35
CA LEU A 56 -8.07 -2.80 5.77
C LEU A 56 -6.72 -2.10 6.00
N ARG A 57 -5.77 -2.78 6.66
CA ARG A 57 -4.44 -2.24 6.88
C ARG A 57 -3.67 -2.02 5.58
N ALA A 58 -3.83 -2.93 4.62
CA ALA A 58 -3.22 -2.81 3.30
C ALA A 58 -3.84 -1.63 2.52
N GLN A 59 -5.17 -1.45 2.54
CA GLN A 59 -5.83 -0.28 1.95
C GLN A 59 -5.34 1.02 2.55
N TRP A 60 -5.23 1.12 3.88
CA TRP A 60 -4.72 2.34 4.54
C TRP A 60 -3.28 2.66 4.14
N ARG A 61 -2.44 1.64 3.90
CA ARG A 61 -1.07 1.86 3.40
C ARG A 61 -1.02 2.24 1.93
N MET A 62 -2.01 1.84 1.14
CA MET A 62 -2.13 2.20 -0.29
C MET A 62 -2.90 3.50 -0.54
N THR A 63 -3.62 4.00 0.47
CA THR A 63 -4.39 5.26 0.39
C THR A 63 -3.54 6.47 -0.06
N PRO A 64 -2.29 6.67 0.43
CA PRO A 64 -1.42 7.71 -0.12
C PRO A 64 -0.84 7.27 -1.46
N GLU A 65 -1.68 7.23 -2.48
CA GLU A 65 -1.29 6.95 -3.87
C GLU A 65 -0.88 8.25 -4.57
N LEU A 66 0.16 8.17 -5.42
CA LEU A 66 0.47 9.28 -6.31
C LEU A 66 -0.61 9.33 -7.38
N HIS A 67 -1.40 10.40 -7.39
CA HIS A 67 -2.51 10.49 -8.32
C HIS A 67 -2.02 10.48 -9.78
N PRO A 68 -2.71 9.77 -10.70
CA PRO A 68 -2.31 9.68 -12.11
C PRO A 68 -2.16 11.03 -12.85
N ALA A 69 -2.69 12.11 -12.30
CA ALA A 69 -2.56 13.45 -12.89
C ALA A 69 -1.10 13.94 -12.94
N TRP A 70 -0.23 13.33 -12.13
CA TRP A 70 1.21 13.60 -12.07
C TRP A 70 2.03 12.77 -13.05
N GLU A 71 1.44 11.81 -13.77
CA GLU A 71 2.15 11.05 -14.79
C GLU A 71 2.63 11.95 -15.92
N GLY A 72 3.88 11.77 -16.34
CA GLY A 72 4.51 12.55 -17.42
C GLY A 72 4.81 14.01 -17.09
N ARG A 73 4.74 14.40 -15.81
CA ARG A 73 5.06 15.76 -15.36
C ARG A 73 6.36 15.80 -14.59
N ASP A 74 7.15 16.83 -14.85
CA ASP A 74 8.35 17.13 -14.08
C ASP A 74 8.00 17.88 -12.80
N LEU A 75 8.51 17.38 -11.68
CA LEU A 75 8.26 17.92 -10.35
C LEU A 75 9.58 18.24 -9.65
N VAL A 76 9.65 19.43 -9.06
CA VAL A 76 10.76 19.82 -8.18
C VAL A 76 10.31 19.57 -6.75
N LEU A 77 10.99 18.66 -6.06
CA LEU A 77 10.70 18.27 -4.68
C LEU A 77 11.93 18.49 -3.82
N SER A 78 11.75 19.04 -2.62
CA SER A 78 12.80 19.06 -1.59
C SER A 78 12.38 18.21 -0.40
N GLY A 79 13.35 17.61 0.27
CA GLY A 79 13.06 16.70 1.36
C GLY A 79 14.24 15.81 1.71
N ARG A 80 13.97 14.79 2.51
CA ARG A 80 14.99 13.91 3.08
C ARG A 80 14.85 12.50 2.55
N VAL A 81 15.98 11.87 2.24
CA VAL A 81 16.06 10.43 2.00
C VAL A 81 15.82 9.71 3.34
N ASP A 82 14.67 9.04 3.47
CA ASP A 82 14.19 8.44 4.73
C ASP A 82 14.57 6.97 4.90
N SER A 83 15.12 6.33 3.84
CA SER A 83 15.65 4.97 3.89
C SER A 83 17.06 4.89 3.35
N LEU A 84 17.85 3.92 3.80
CA LEU A 84 19.13 3.61 3.17
C LEU A 84 18.92 3.28 1.68
N PRO A 85 19.62 3.93 0.75
CA PRO A 85 19.49 3.62 -0.67
C PRO A 85 19.86 2.17 -0.98
N ILE A 86 18.96 1.48 -1.67
CA ILE A 86 19.15 0.09 -2.08
C ILE A 86 19.59 0.09 -3.54
N ALA A 87 20.76 -0.48 -3.82
CA ALA A 87 21.23 -0.67 -5.19
C ALA A 87 20.31 -1.63 -5.94
N ILE A 88 19.94 -1.25 -7.15
CA ILE A 88 19.08 -2.03 -8.03
C ILE A 88 19.58 -1.94 -9.47
N THR A 89 19.19 -2.92 -10.27
CA THR A 89 19.39 -2.88 -11.72
C THR A 89 18.07 -2.47 -12.37
N GLY A 90 18.07 -1.32 -13.03
CA GLY A 90 16.93 -0.75 -13.74
C GLY A 90 16.55 -1.49 -15.02
N GLN A 91 15.46 -1.05 -15.65
CA GLN A 91 15.13 -1.47 -17.01
C GLN A 91 16.30 -1.12 -17.95
N GLY A 92 16.75 -2.10 -18.73
CA GLY A 92 17.91 -1.96 -19.61
C GLY A 92 19.28 -2.22 -18.95
N GLY A 93 19.31 -2.77 -17.73
CA GLY A 93 20.58 -3.17 -17.09
C GLY A 93 21.34 -2.02 -16.41
N VAL A 94 20.77 -0.82 -16.39
CA VAL A 94 21.41 0.38 -15.84
C VAL A 94 21.42 0.33 -14.31
N PRO A 95 22.57 0.50 -13.64
CA PRO A 95 22.61 0.56 -12.18
C PRO A 95 21.85 1.80 -11.67
N GLY A 96 21.11 1.63 -10.59
CA GLY A 96 20.36 2.70 -9.94
C GLY A 96 20.15 2.44 -8.46
N TRP A 97 19.45 3.37 -7.83
CA TRP A 97 19.16 3.37 -6.40
C TRP A 97 17.67 3.54 -6.18
N ARG A 98 17.10 2.72 -5.30
CA ARG A 98 15.74 2.89 -4.81
C ARG A 98 15.78 3.32 -3.35
N PHE A 99 15.00 4.34 -3.02
CA PHE A 99 14.90 4.86 -1.65
C PHE A 99 13.54 5.52 -1.40
N GLU A 100 13.16 5.56 -0.13
CA GLU A 100 12.03 6.36 0.34
C GLU A 100 12.48 7.82 0.51
N PHE A 101 11.69 8.74 -0.01
CA PHE A 101 11.91 10.18 0.08
C PHE A 101 10.75 10.83 0.83
N ALA A 102 11.06 11.47 1.95
CA ALA A 102 10.11 12.26 2.72
C ALA A 102 10.08 13.68 2.17
N VAL A 103 8.95 14.05 1.54
CA VAL A 103 8.75 15.36 0.91
C VAL A 103 8.53 16.43 1.99
N GLU A 104 9.34 17.48 1.95
CA GLU A 104 9.24 18.65 2.84
C GLU A 104 8.64 19.85 2.12
N SER A 105 9.02 20.08 0.86
CA SER A 105 8.42 21.13 0.03
C SER A 105 8.27 20.70 -1.42
N VAL A 106 7.29 21.31 -2.08
CA VAL A 106 6.94 21.07 -3.48
C VAL A 106 7.12 22.38 -4.23
N GLY A 107 7.82 22.33 -5.35
CA GLY A 107 8.04 23.50 -6.21
C GLY A 107 6.75 24.02 -6.86
N PRO A 108 6.82 25.16 -7.55
CA PRO A 108 5.64 25.88 -8.06
C PRO A 108 4.74 25.02 -8.97
N ALA A 109 5.34 24.15 -9.79
CA ALA A 109 4.62 23.26 -10.71
C ALA A 109 3.80 22.19 -9.98
N GLY A 110 4.24 21.74 -8.81
CA GLY A 110 3.54 20.74 -8.00
C GLY A 110 2.58 21.36 -6.97
N ALA A 111 2.79 22.62 -6.57
CA ALA A 111 1.92 23.33 -5.62
C ALA A 111 0.65 23.91 -6.28
N ALA A 112 0.66 24.11 -7.61
CA ALA A 112 -0.41 24.80 -8.32
C ALA A 112 -1.61 23.92 -8.72
N LEU A 113 -1.50 22.59 -8.66
CA LEU A 113 -2.60 21.68 -9.03
C LEU A 113 -2.95 20.76 -7.86
N PRO A 114 -4.23 20.70 -7.43
CA PRO A 114 -4.72 19.49 -6.81
C PRO A 114 -4.67 18.38 -7.87
N PRO A 115 -4.21 17.17 -7.51
CA PRO A 115 -4.18 16.58 -6.17
C PRO A 115 -2.83 16.70 -5.44
N GLU A 116 -2.86 16.76 -4.11
CA GLU A 116 -1.68 16.91 -3.25
C GLU A 116 -0.69 15.74 -3.43
N ILE A 117 0.61 16.05 -3.46
CA ILE A 117 1.67 15.05 -3.58
C ILE A 117 1.82 14.31 -2.24
N PRO A 118 1.89 12.96 -2.22
CA PRO A 118 2.12 12.20 -1.00
C PRO A 118 3.39 12.63 -0.26
N ARG A 119 3.32 12.69 1.07
CA ARG A 119 4.46 13.08 1.94
C ARG A 119 5.64 12.10 1.88
N ARG A 120 5.41 10.87 1.40
CA ARG A 120 6.43 9.83 1.26
C ARG A 120 6.32 9.25 -0.14
N LEU A 121 7.43 9.27 -0.86
CA LEU A 121 7.53 8.75 -2.22
C LEU A 121 8.59 7.65 -2.26
N MET A 122 8.31 6.56 -2.97
CA MET A 122 9.33 5.59 -3.35
C MET A 122 9.93 6.05 -4.67
N LEU A 123 11.16 6.55 -4.64
CA LEU A 123 11.84 7.08 -5.82
C LEU A 123 12.90 6.10 -6.31
N LEU A 124 13.19 6.22 -7.60
CA LEU A 124 14.14 5.39 -8.31
C LEU A 124 15.05 6.31 -9.13
N ALA A 125 16.33 6.35 -8.74
CA ALA A 125 17.34 7.18 -9.39
C ALA A 125 18.27 6.29 -10.21
N TYR A 126 18.33 6.51 -11.51
CA TYR A 126 19.26 5.79 -12.38
C TYR A 126 20.59 6.54 -12.47
N GLY A 127 21.69 5.79 -12.47
CA GLY A 127 23.00 6.32 -12.76
C GLY A 127 23.10 6.69 -14.23
N GLY A 128 22.76 7.93 -14.57
CA GLY A 128 23.23 8.58 -15.79
C GLY A 128 24.67 9.01 -15.56
N ALA A 129 25.61 8.40 -16.28
CA ALA A 129 26.99 8.85 -16.28
C ALA A 129 27.08 10.31 -16.76
N GLN A 130 27.65 11.15 -15.89
CA GLN A 130 28.52 12.30 -16.13
C GLN A 130 27.92 13.65 -16.55
N GLY A 131 28.45 14.71 -15.93
CA GLY A 131 28.57 16.04 -16.53
C GLY A 131 28.41 17.18 -15.54
#